data_AF-A0A3M2AAJ1-F1
#
_entry.id   AF-A0A3M2AAJ1-F1
#
_cell.length_a   1.000
_cell.length_b   1.000
_cell.length_c   1.000
_cell.angle_alpha   90.00
_cell.angle_beta   90.00
_cell.angle_gamma   90.00
#
_symmetry.space_group_name_H-M   'P 1'
#
loop_
_entity.id
_entity.type
_entity.pdbx_description
1 polymer ?
#
loop_
_entity_poly.entity_id
_entity_poly.type
_entity_poly.pdbx_seq_one_letter_code
_entity_poly.pdbx_strand_id
1 'polypeptide(L)'
;MRPSSTEVLDMTWSTAHPLHPLLSTLAGACLGVTVGCVIVSGSGGNDCGDPGTHSFEQGGDCVCEGGYEFCNDDPDDYSCCEIDDGCGPNGYLQDNQCWCDPGYTWCNPDDPTDTSCCLAGGTDGTGTGTATAGTDGTATGGTTGGVMCTEGAMPDPADCTPADEGIVFCSHSDPALIECSTLWICMGGQWVDGTQAADENCQFDGWDWAYGCYDNAQANQVEVVCGAGPGTPCNDGDASFCMDADQIHYCRYGKLSEVSCLKTCQEVGDENLVTYDYGECQEDMSGAFCACCDEGDPGCPAGGGTGGSTGG
;
A
#
# COMPACT_ATOMS: atom_id res chain seq x y z
N MET A 1 34.03 8.00 -8.55
CA MET A 1 34.57 6.89 -7.72
C MET A 1 33.56 6.54 -6.64
N ARG A 2 32.61 5.67 -7.00
CA ARG A 2 31.77 4.80 -6.16
C ARG A 2 31.48 3.59 -7.05
N PRO A 3 31.55 2.34 -6.58
CA PRO A 3 31.42 1.18 -7.45
C PRO A 3 29.94 0.89 -7.72
N SER A 4 29.59 0.66 -9.00
CA SER A 4 28.35 0.02 -9.39
C SER A 4 28.51 -1.49 -9.21
N SER A 5 27.53 -2.11 -8.56
CA SER A 5 27.34 -3.55 -8.56
C SER A 5 26.44 -3.92 -9.72
N THR A 6 27.07 -4.51 -10.74
CA THR A 6 26.45 -5.19 -11.86
C THR A 6 26.10 -6.61 -11.41
N GLU A 7 24.84 -7.05 -11.54
CA GLU A 7 24.52 -8.48 -11.51
C GLU A 7 23.78 -8.89 -12.79
N VAL A 8 24.44 -9.78 -13.51
CA VAL A 8 23.98 -10.53 -14.67
C VAL A 8 23.20 -11.73 -14.11
N LEU A 9 21.93 -11.85 -14.48
CA LEU A 9 21.08 -13.00 -14.14
C LEU A 9 21.54 -14.26 -14.90
N ASP A 10 22.26 -15.15 -14.22
CA ASP A 10 22.47 -16.54 -14.64
C ASP A 10 21.51 -17.46 -13.85
N MET A 11 20.45 -17.92 -14.52
CA MET A 11 19.52 -18.91 -13.97
C MET A 11 20.07 -20.32 -14.16
N THR A 12 20.62 -20.92 -13.10
CA THR A 12 20.78 -22.39 -13.01
C THR A 12 20.13 -22.92 -11.73
N TRP A 13 19.05 -23.66 -11.91
CA TRP A 13 18.37 -24.42 -10.85
C TRP A 13 19.23 -25.61 -10.41
N SER A 14 19.47 -25.76 -9.11
CA SER A 14 19.98 -26.99 -8.52
C SER A 14 19.23 -27.34 -7.24
N THR A 15 18.47 -28.43 -7.31
CA THR A 15 17.71 -29.06 -6.22
C THR A 15 18.62 -29.78 -5.22
N ALA A 16 18.43 -29.56 -3.91
CA ALA A 16 18.71 -30.56 -2.87
C ALA A 16 18.13 -30.18 -1.49
N HIS A 17 17.08 -30.90 -1.06
CA HIS A 17 16.91 -31.31 0.36
C HIS A 17 17.81 -32.56 0.61
N PRO A 18 18.01 -33.13 1.83
CA PRO A 18 17.29 -32.95 3.12
C PRO A 18 18.18 -32.97 4.40
N LEU A 19 17.54 -32.86 5.58
CA LEU A 19 17.69 -33.71 6.80
C LEU A 19 17.68 -32.92 8.15
N HIS A 20 16.58 -33.09 8.89
CA HIS A 20 16.51 -33.17 10.37
C HIS A 20 17.31 -34.39 10.89
N PRO A 21 17.45 -34.68 12.22
CA PRO A 21 17.13 -33.94 13.46
C PRO A 21 18.28 -33.98 14.51
N LEU A 22 18.12 -33.34 15.68
CA LEU A 22 18.68 -33.78 17.00
C LEU A 22 18.05 -32.90 18.10
N LEU A 23 17.07 -33.40 18.86
CA LEU A 23 17.21 -34.02 20.19
C LEU A 23 18.07 -33.21 21.20
N SER A 24 17.42 -32.63 22.21
CA SER A 24 17.97 -32.54 23.58
C SER A 24 16.86 -32.28 24.60
N THR A 25 16.55 -33.33 25.34
CA THR A 25 15.87 -33.34 26.64
C THR A 25 16.76 -32.70 27.70
N LEU A 26 16.23 -31.75 28.46
CA LEU A 26 16.76 -31.43 29.79
C LEU A 26 15.61 -31.26 30.78
N ALA A 27 15.59 -32.16 31.75
CA ALA A 27 14.76 -32.08 32.95
C ALA A 27 15.34 -31.06 33.93
N GLY A 28 14.47 -30.22 34.50
CA GLY A 28 14.82 -29.28 35.55
C GLY A 28 13.58 -28.97 36.39
N ALA A 29 13.34 -29.79 37.41
CA ALA A 29 12.41 -29.49 38.48
C ALA A 29 13.02 -28.42 39.40
N CYS A 30 12.24 -27.43 39.85
CA CYS A 30 12.21 -27.02 41.26
C CYS A 30 11.24 -25.86 41.55
N LEU A 31 10.41 -26.13 42.57
CA LEU A 31 9.90 -25.22 43.60
C LEU A 31 8.77 -24.28 43.23
N GLY A 32 7.61 -24.61 43.81
CA GLY A 32 6.42 -23.81 43.79
C GLY A 32 6.50 -22.59 44.70
N VAL A 33 5.80 -21.57 44.25
CA VAL A 33 5.18 -20.55 45.09
C VAL A 33 3.71 -20.58 44.70
N THR A 34 2.87 -21.17 45.54
CA THR A 34 1.42 -21.09 45.40
C THR A 34 1.01 -19.66 45.78
N VAL A 35 0.92 -18.78 44.80
CA VAL A 35 0.13 -17.57 44.92
C VAL A 35 -1.32 -18.03 44.85
N GLY A 36 -2.03 -17.92 45.97
CA GLY A 36 -3.44 -18.23 46.04
C GLY A 36 -4.20 -17.32 45.07
N CYS A 37 -4.69 -17.91 43.98
CA CYS A 37 -5.68 -17.28 43.15
C CYS A 37 -6.96 -17.17 44.00
N VAL A 38 -7.36 -15.96 44.34
CA VAL A 38 -8.67 -15.70 44.90
C VAL A 38 -9.65 -15.90 43.75
N ILE A 39 -10.25 -17.08 43.66
CA ILE A 39 -11.38 -17.30 42.77
C ILE A 39 -12.57 -16.60 43.42
N VAL A 40 -12.79 -15.34 43.04
CA VAL A 40 -14.09 -14.71 43.20
C VAL A 40 -15.00 -15.41 42.21
N SER A 41 -15.79 -16.38 42.67
CA SER A 41 -16.91 -16.90 41.90
C SER A 41 -18.00 -15.83 41.85
N GLY A 42 -17.80 -14.86 40.97
CA GLY A 42 -18.82 -13.96 40.46
C GLY A 42 -19.65 -14.68 39.40
N SER A 43 -20.94 -14.44 39.42
CA SER A 43 -21.94 -15.11 38.61
C SER A 43 -21.96 -14.59 37.18
N GLY A 44 -21.40 -15.34 36.22
CA GLY A 44 -21.88 -15.39 34.83
C GLY A 44 -21.59 -14.21 33.91
N GLY A 45 -20.64 -13.33 34.22
CA GLY A 45 -20.05 -12.39 33.25
C GLY A 45 -18.93 -13.05 32.45
N ASN A 46 -18.70 -12.60 31.22
CA ASN A 46 -17.53 -12.98 30.43
C ASN A 46 -16.29 -12.29 31.02
N ASP A 47 -15.16 -12.97 31.17
CA ASP A 47 -13.93 -12.39 31.74
C ASP A 47 -13.23 -11.47 30.72
N CYS A 48 -12.48 -10.47 31.20
CA CYS A 48 -11.68 -9.60 30.34
C CYS A 48 -10.62 -10.42 29.58
N GLY A 49 -10.58 -10.31 28.24
CA GLY A 49 -9.69 -11.13 27.42
C GLY A 49 -10.25 -12.51 27.03
N ASP A 50 -11.50 -12.80 27.35
CA ASP A 50 -12.16 -14.02 26.86
C ASP A 50 -12.30 -13.96 25.32
N PRO A 51 -12.00 -15.05 24.60
CA PRO A 51 -12.15 -15.09 23.14
C PRO A 51 -13.56 -14.69 22.68
N GLY A 52 -13.64 -13.67 21.83
CA GLY A 52 -14.90 -13.15 21.28
C GLY A 52 -15.54 -12.00 22.07
N THR A 53 -14.89 -11.53 23.14
CA THR A 53 -15.32 -10.32 23.86
C THR A 53 -14.72 -9.02 23.32
N HIS A 54 -13.72 -9.07 22.44
CA HIS A 54 -13.02 -7.88 21.92
C HIS A 54 -12.51 -6.93 23.02
N SER A 55 -12.16 -7.48 24.19
CA SER A 55 -11.63 -6.74 25.33
C SER A 55 -10.26 -7.29 25.75
N PHE A 56 -9.42 -6.45 26.34
CA PHE A 56 -8.10 -6.82 26.87
C PHE A 56 -7.75 -6.02 28.13
N GLU A 57 -6.86 -6.58 28.97
CA GLU A 57 -6.45 -5.94 30.22
C GLU A 57 -5.31 -4.93 29.96
N GLN A 58 -5.53 -3.67 30.33
CA GLN A 58 -4.54 -2.59 30.22
C GLN A 58 -4.46 -1.82 31.54
N GLY A 59 -3.32 -1.90 32.23
CA GLY A 59 -3.09 -1.11 33.45
C GLY A 59 -3.94 -1.53 34.66
N GLY A 60 -4.51 -2.73 34.65
CA GLY A 60 -5.42 -3.23 35.69
C GLY A 60 -6.89 -2.87 35.44
N ASP A 61 -7.20 -2.20 34.33
CA ASP A 61 -8.55 -1.96 33.84
C ASP A 61 -8.78 -2.79 32.57
N CYS A 62 -10.02 -3.22 32.35
CA CYS A 62 -10.40 -3.85 31.08
C CYS A 62 -10.75 -2.75 30.06
N VAL A 63 -10.22 -2.86 28.85
CA VAL A 63 -10.47 -1.92 27.75
C VAL A 63 -10.87 -2.67 26.49
N CYS A 64 -11.70 -2.06 25.65
CA CYS A 64 -12.08 -2.63 24.36
C CYS A 64 -10.97 -2.45 23.32
N GLU A 65 -10.89 -3.38 22.36
CA GLU A 65 -10.10 -3.24 21.14
C GLU A 65 -10.54 -1.98 20.35
N GLY A 66 -9.64 -1.45 19.52
CA GLY A 66 -9.98 -0.30 18.68
C GLY A 66 -11.17 -0.61 17.76
N GLY A 67 -12.19 0.24 17.76
CA GLY A 67 -13.44 0.03 17.02
C GLY A 67 -14.57 -0.65 17.80
N TYR A 68 -14.37 -0.92 19.10
CA TYR A 68 -15.38 -1.53 19.97
C TYR A 68 -15.64 -0.69 21.24
N GLU A 69 -16.85 -0.76 21.78
CA GLU A 69 -17.25 -0.22 23.10
C GLU A 69 -17.94 -1.28 23.96
N PHE A 70 -18.02 -1.08 25.28
CA PHE A 70 -18.73 -2.01 26.15
C PHE A 70 -20.20 -2.12 25.73
N CYS A 71 -20.66 -3.37 25.51
CA CYS A 71 -22.01 -3.64 25.01
C CYS A 71 -23.13 -3.11 25.91
N ASN A 72 -22.84 -2.91 27.20
CA ASN A 72 -23.78 -2.42 28.19
C ASN A 72 -23.03 -1.80 29.39
N ASP A 73 -23.78 -1.17 30.29
CA ASP A 73 -23.25 -0.53 31.49
C ASP A 73 -23.02 -1.52 32.67
N ASP A 74 -23.09 -2.84 32.45
CA ASP A 74 -22.84 -3.83 33.51
C ASP A 74 -21.33 -3.89 33.79
N PRO A 75 -20.86 -3.49 35.00
CA PRO A 75 -19.44 -3.49 35.33
C PRO A 75 -18.82 -4.89 35.38
N ASP A 76 -19.62 -5.96 35.37
CA ASP A 76 -19.17 -7.34 35.35
C ASP A 76 -19.25 -7.98 33.94
N ASP A 77 -19.69 -7.25 32.90
CA ASP A 77 -19.74 -7.71 31.50
C ASP A 77 -18.66 -7.03 30.65
N TYR A 78 -17.56 -7.76 30.40
CA TYR A 78 -16.45 -7.27 29.58
C TYR A 78 -16.62 -7.54 28.08
N SER A 79 -17.84 -7.80 27.62
CA SER A 79 -18.14 -7.93 26.20
C SER A 79 -18.12 -6.55 25.54
N CYS A 80 -17.28 -6.39 24.54
CA CYS A 80 -17.23 -5.23 23.68
C CYS A 80 -17.98 -5.53 22.37
N CYS A 81 -18.87 -4.61 22.01
CA CYS A 81 -19.64 -4.62 20.80
C CYS A 81 -18.99 -3.64 19.82
N GLU A 82 -19.11 -3.91 18.52
CA GLU A 82 -18.77 -2.89 17.52
C GLU A 82 -19.51 -1.62 17.88
N ILE A 83 -18.81 -0.49 17.87
CA ILE A 83 -19.45 0.78 18.20
C ILE A 83 -20.56 0.99 17.18
N ASP A 84 -21.81 0.91 17.62
CA ASP A 84 -22.97 1.29 16.81
C ASP A 84 -23.04 2.81 16.85
N ASP A 85 -22.13 3.43 16.11
CA ASP A 85 -21.95 4.87 15.96
C ASP A 85 -23.19 5.58 15.36
N GLY A 86 -24.26 4.82 15.06
CA GLY A 86 -25.38 5.24 14.20
C GLY A 86 -24.97 5.37 12.73
N CYS A 87 -23.71 5.10 12.43
CA CYS A 87 -23.15 4.96 11.11
C CYS A 87 -23.29 3.49 10.74
N GLY A 88 -24.07 3.19 9.70
CA GLY A 88 -24.33 1.81 9.30
C GLY A 88 -23.05 1.03 8.99
N PRO A 89 -23.16 -0.27 8.68
CA PRO A 89 -22.00 -1.14 8.51
C PRO A 89 -20.98 -0.57 7.50
N ASN A 90 -19.69 -0.68 7.85
CA ASN A 90 -18.54 -0.09 7.13
C ASN A 90 -18.49 1.44 7.16
N GLY A 91 -18.93 2.04 8.26
CA GLY A 91 -18.81 3.47 8.52
C GLY A 91 -18.34 3.76 9.95
N TYR A 92 -17.74 4.94 10.12
CA TYR A 92 -17.21 5.44 11.39
C TYR A 92 -17.68 6.85 11.67
N LEU A 93 -17.80 7.23 12.94
CA LEU A 93 -18.14 8.59 13.35
C LEU A 93 -16.90 9.48 13.47
N GLN A 94 -16.88 10.61 12.77
CA GLN A 94 -15.87 11.66 12.94
C GLN A 94 -16.53 13.03 12.92
N ASP A 95 -16.21 13.87 13.91
CA ASP A 95 -16.79 15.21 14.08
C ASP A 95 -18.33 15.22 14.15
N ASN A 96 -18.91 14.20 14.78
CA ASN A 96 -20.37 14.04 14.93
C ASN A 96 -21.09 13.83 13.57
N GLN A 97 -20.36 13.39 12.56
CA GLN A 97 -20.83 13.03 11.22
C GLN A 97 -20.32 11.63 10.86
N CYS A 98 -21.16 10.82 10.23
CA CYS A 98 -20.75 9.51 9.75
C CYS A 98 -19.90 9.63 8.49
N TRP A 99 -18.94 8.73 8.34
CA TRP A 99 -18.07 8.58 7.19
C TRP A 99 -17.99 7.10 6.82
N CYS A 100 -17.76 6.78 5.56
CA CYS A 100 -17.54 5.38 5.16
C CYS A 100 -16.07 5.01 5.32
N ASP A 101 -15.82 3.77 5.72
CA ASP A 101 -14.48 3.19 5.76
C ASP A 101 -13.82 3.27 4.37
N PRO A 102 -12.49 3.36 4.31
CA PRO A 102 -11.77 3.32 3.03
C PRO A 102 -12.21 2.12 2.16
N GLY A 103 -12.58 2.39 0.91
CA GLY A 103 -13.11 1.38 -0.03
C GLY A 103 -14.64 1.27 -0.09
N TYR A 104 -15.35 1.97 0.79
CA TYR A 104 -16.81 2.06 0.80
C TYR A 104 -17.29 3.48 0.44
N THR A 105 -18.52 3.57 -0.08
CA THR A 105 -19.22 4.83 -0.39
C THR A 105 -20.65 4.76 0.13
N TRP A 106 -21.31 5.89 0.35
CA TRP A 106 -22.73 5.90 0.71
C TRP A 106 -23.56 5.10 -0.30
N CYS A 107 -24.36 4.16 0.19
CA CYS A 107 -25.27 3.38 -0.63
C CYS A 107 -26.29 4.28 -1.35
N ASN A 108 -26.74 5.32 -0.67
CA ASN A 108 -27.67 6.31 -1.20
C ASN A 108 -27.21 7.74 -0.85
N PRO A 109 -26.31 8.34 -1.64
CA PRO A 109 -25.78 9.68 -1.35
C PRO A 109 -26.85 10.78 -1.43
N ASP A 110 -28.02 10.51 -2.02
CA ASP A 110 -29.13 11.45 -2.13
C ASP A 110 -30.05 11.46 -0.88
N ASP A 111 -29.93 10.47 0.01
CA ASP A 111 -30.69 10.38 1.25
C ASP A 111 -29.79 10.67 2.45
N PRO A 112 -29.87 11.88 3.05
CA PRO A 112 -29.03 12.24 4.20
C PRO A 112 -29.40 11.50 5.49
N THR A 113 -30.45 10.67 5.47
CA THR A 113 -30.82 9.78 6.58
C THR A 113 -30.33 8.36 6.38
N ASP A 114 -29.81 8.03 5.19
CA ASP A 114 -29.18 6.75 4.91
C ASP A 114 -27.70 6.81 5.30
N THR A 115 -27.38 6.21 6.45
CA THR A 115 -26.01 6.08 6.94
C THR A 115 -25.38 4.74 6.54
N SER A 116 -25.86 4.05 5.50
CA SER A 116 -25.27 2.80 5.03
C SER A 116 -24.13 3.01 4.03
N CYS A 117 -23.03 2.28 4.23
CA CYS A 117 -21.85 2.30 3.37
C CYS A 117 -21.79 1.00 2.53
N CYS A 118 -21.76 1.16 1.21
CA CYS A 118 -21.72 0.11 0.20
C CYS A 118 -20.35 0.06 -0.45
N LEU A 119 -19.95 -1.15 -0.87
CA LEU A 119 -18.72 -1.33 -1.62
C LEU A 119 -18.75 -0.44 -2.87
N ALA A 120 -17.69 0.35 -3.10
CA ALA A 120 -17.62 1.22 -4.26
C ALA A 120 -17.76 0.39 -5.56
N GLY A 121 -18.91 0.52 -6.25
CA GLY A 121 -19.24 -0.24 -7.47
C GLY A 121 -20.27 -1.37 -7.31
N GLY A 122 -20.78 -1.62 -6.10
CA GLY A 122 -21.89 -2.54 -5.87
C GLY A 122 -23.24 -1.88 -6.14
N THR A 123 -23.80 -2.03 -7.34
CA THR A 123 -25.21 -1.67 -7.57
C THR A 123 -26.12 -2.73 -6.95
N ASP A 124 -26.51 -2.55 -5.69
CA ASP A 124 -27.73 -3.16 -5.19
C ASP A 124 -28.92 -2.31 -5.64
N GLY A 125 -29.27 -2.49 -6.90
CA GLY A 125 -30.40 -1.83 -7.52
C GLY A 125 -31.71 -2.27 -6.88
N THR A 126 -32.45 -1.32 -6.31
CA THR A 126 -33.91 -1.22 -6.47
C THR A 126 -34.39 0.21 -6.22
N GLY A 127 -34.15 1.09 -7.19
CA GLY A 127 -34.66 2.46 -7.19
C GLY A 127 -35.12 2.89 -8.58
N THR A 128 -36.34 2.51 -8.95
CA THR A 128 -37.03 3.02 -10.15
C THR A 128 -37.30 4.51 -10.06
N GLY A 129 -36.85 5.30 -11.04
CA GLY A 129 -37.63 6.46 -11.50
C GLY A 129 -36.89 7.73 -11.91
N THR A 130 -36.85 7.94 -13.23
CA THR A 130 -37.16 9.21 -13.92
C THR A 130 -36.13 10.35 -13.88
N ALA A 131 -35.57 10.61 -15.07
CA ALA A 131 -34.66 11.71 -15.40
C ALA A 131 -35.14 13.12 -14.98
N THR A 132 -34.21 14.01 -14.65
CA THR A 132 -34.19 15.40 -15.13
C THR A 132 -32.75 15.94 -15.12
N ALA A 133 -32.30 16.46 -16.25
CA ALA A 133 -31.03 17.16 -16.40
C ALA A 133 -31.04 18.50 -15.63
N GLY A 134 -29.98 18.76 -14.88
CA GLY A 134 -29.71 20.02 -14.20
C GLY A 134 -28.22 20.09 -13.80
N THR A 135 -27.57 21.18 -14.16
CA THR A 135 -26.13 21.41 -14.23
C THR A 135 -25.41 21.56 -12.88
N ASP A 136 -24.11 21.27 -12.94
CA ASP A 136 -22.99 21.75 -12.12
C ASP A 136 -22.80 21.17 -10.70
N GLY A 137 -22.07 20.05 -10.68
CA GLY A 137 -21.16 19.65 -9.62
C GLY A 137 -20.17 18.67 -10.24
N THR A 138 -18.90 19.06 -10.33
CA THR A 138 -17.82 18.25 -10.94
C THR A 138 -17.79 16.87 -10.28
N ALA A 139 -18.35 15.88 -10.97
CA ALA A 139 -18.11 14.48 -10.68
C ALA A 139 -16.64 14.21 -11.00
N THR A 140 -15.81 14.07 -9.97
CA THR A 140 -14.53 13.39 -10.12
C THR A 140 -14.87 11.93 -10.36
N GLY A 141 -15.08 11.57 -11.63
CA GLY A 141 -15.24 10.18 -12.03
C GLY A 141 -13.99 9.42 -11.60
N GLY A 142 -14.11 8.62 -10.55
CA GLY A 142 -13.07 7.69 -10.16
C GLY A 142 -12.84 6.75 -11.33
N THR A 143 -11.67 6.84 -11.94
CA THR A 143 -11.23 5.92 -12.98
C THR A 143 -11.10 4.55 -12.33
N THR A 144 -11.87 3.58 -12.80
CA THR A 144 -11.85 2.15 -12.43
C THR A 144 -10.56 1.42 -12.82
N GLY A 145 -9.46 2.15 -13.03
CA GLY A 145 -8.13 1.56 -13.21
C GLY A 145 -7.48 1.34 -11.85
N GLY A 146 -6.60 0.34 -11.74
CA GLY A 146 -5.87 0.03 -10.52
C GLY A 146 -6.04 -1.44 -10.10
N VAL A 147 -4.97 -1.99 -9.52
CA VAL A 147 -4.98 -3.36 -8.99
C VAL A 147 -5.75 -3.38 -7.67
N MET A 148 -6.72 -4.30 -7.55
CA MET A 148 -7.45 -4.52 -6.31
C MET A 148 -6.58 -5.36 -5.37
N CYS A 149 -5.92 -4.70 -4.42
CA CYS A 149 -5.07 -5.37 -3.44
C CYS A 149 -5.89 -5.90 -2.26
N THR A 150 -5.57 -7.11 -1.82
CA THR A 150 -5.87 -7.52 -0.44
C THR A 150 -4.78 -6.93 0.44
N GLU A 151 -5.12 -6.43 1.62
CA GLU A 151 -4.12 -5.87 2.53
C GLU A 151 -3.10 -6.96 2.94
N GLY A 152 -1.82 -6.58 3.00
CA GLY A 152 -0.77 -7.46 3.48
C GLY A 152 -0.99 -7.81 4.95
N ALA A 153 -0.70 -9.05 5.34
CA ALA A 153 -0.82 -9.44 6.74
C ALA A 153 0.18 -8.66 7.60
N MET A 154 -0.30 -8.05 8.70
CA MET A 154 0.56 -7.46 9.72
C MET A 154 1.56 -8.53 10.23
N PRO A 155 2.83 -8.15 10.50
CA PRO A 155 3.82 -9.10 11.00
C PRO A 155 3.45 -9.60 12.40
N ASP A 156 4.10 -10.68 12.86
CA ASP A 156 3.87 -11.20 14.21
C ASP A 156 4.16 -10.10 15.25
N PRO A 157 3.20 -9.74 16.12
CA PRO A 157 3.44 -8.76 17.18
C PRO A 157 4.61 -9.13 18.10
N ALA A 158 4.92 -10.42 18.25
CA ALA A 158 6.06 -10.87 19.05
C ALA A 158 7.42 -10.50 18.44
N ASP A 159 7.48 -10.22 17.14
CA ASP A 159 8.70 -9.85 16.41
C ASP A 159 9.04 -8.35 16.52
N CYS A 160 8.16 -7.52 17.10
CA CYS A 160 8.45 -6.13 17.41
C CYS A 160 8.50 -5.91 18.91
N THR A 161 9.72 -5.83 19.46
CA THR A 161 9.95 -5.46 20.85
C THR A 161 10.55 -4.07 20.96
N PRO A 162 10.52 -3.42 22.14
CA PRO A 162 11.23 -2.15 22.34
C PRO A 162 12.75 -2.22 22.11
N ALA A 163 13.34 -3.43 22.03
CA ALA A 163 14.74 -3.61 21.67
C ALA A 163 14.96 -3.60 20.14
N ASP A 164 13.90 -3.79 19.37
CA ASP A 164 13.88 -3.96 17.92
C ASP A 164 13.33 -2.71 17.20
N GLU A 165 13.39 -1.55 17.87
CA GLU A 165 12.94 -0.28 17.30
C GLU A 165 13.67 0.05 15.99
N GLY A 166 12.90 0.47 14.99
CA GLY A 166 13.39 0.85 13.66
C GLY A 166 13.59 -0.33 12.71
N ILE A 167 13.28 -1.57 13.12
CA ILE A 167 13.19 -2.68 12.16
C ILE A 167 12.01 -2.42 11.21
N VAL A 168 12.24 -2.71 9.92
CA VAL A 168 11.25 -2.59 8.86
C VAL A 168 10.87 -3.98 8.35
N PHE A 169 9.60 -4.16 8.00
CA PHE A 169 9.08 -5.38 7.39
C PHE A 169 8.19 -5.04 6.22
N CYS A 170 8.32 -5.77 5.11
CA CYS A 170 7.41 -5.63 3.99
C CYS A 170 6.43 -6.79 3.95
N SER A 171 5.15 -6.50 4.18
CA SER A 171 4.09 -7.48 4.00
C SER A 171 3.57 -7.42 2.58
N HIS A 172 3.19 -8.57 2.01
CA HIS A 172 2.68 -8.68 0.65
C HIS A 172 1.45 -9.59 0.66
N SER A 173 0.37 -9.21 0.01
CA SER A 173 -0.74 -10.15 -0.25
C SER A 173 -0.44 -11.08 -1.43
N ASP A 174 0.34 -10.60 -2.39
CA ASP A 174 0.98 -11.39 -3.44
C ASP A 174 2.42 -10.89 -3.63
N PRO A 175 3.46 -11.72 -3.43
CA PRO A 175 4.85 -11.30 -3.59
C PRO A 175 5.21 -10.87 -5.02
N ALA A 176 4.35 -11.12 -6.01
CA ALA A 176 4.52 -10.63 -7.37
C ALA A 176 4.00 -9.20 -7.59
N LEU A 177 3.22 -8.64 -6.66
CA LEU A 177 2.53 -7.35 -6.81
C LEU A 177 3.07 -6.34 -5.78
N ILE A 178 3.96 -5.45 -6.23
CA ILE A 178 4.60 -4.44 -5.38
C ILE A 178 3.57 -3.44 -4.85
N GLU A 179 2.58 -3.08 -5.68
CA GLU A 179 1.47 -2.20 -5.32
C GLU A 179 0.55 -2.76 -4.24
N CYS A 180 0.65 -4.07 -3.96
CA CYS A 180 -0.11 -4.75 -2.91
C CYS A 180 0.74 -5.10 -1.70
N SER A 181 1.78 -4.31 -1.46
CA SER A 181 2.63 -4.42 -0.28
C SER A 181 2.36 -3.31 0.73
N THR A 182 2.49 -3.64 2.01
CA THR A 182 2.42 -2.68 3.12
C THR A 182 3.74 -2.70 3.87
N LEU A 183 4.35 -1.52 4.03
CA LEU A 183 5.54 -1.34 4.84
C LEU A 183 5.14 -1.23 6.31
N TRP A 184 5.77 -2.01 7.17
CA TRP A 184 5.61 -1.95 8.62
C TRP A 184 6.91 -1.52 9.29
N ILE A 185 6.80 -0.67 10.30
CA ILE A 185 7.95 -0.17 11.07
C ILE A 185 7.72 -0.50 12.54
N CYS A 186 8.71 -1.09 13.20
CA CYS A 186 8.64 -1.36 14.63
C CYS A 186 8.95 -0.08 15.41
N MET A 187 7.96 0.46 16.14
CA MET A 187 8.10 1.67 16.94
C MET A 187 7.51 1.43 18.34
N GLY A 188 8.32 1.63 19.39
CA GLY A 188 7.83 1.46 20.77
C GLY A 188 7.41 0.03 21.13
N GLY A 189 7.87 -0.98 20.40
CA GLY A 189 7.42 -2.38 20.56
C GLY A 189 6.06 -2.68 19.94
N GLN A 190 5.61 -1.87 18.97
CA GLN A 190 4.44 -2.16 18.15
C GLN A 190 4.75 -1.94 16.66
N TRP A 191 4.17 -2.78 15.79
CA TRP A 191 4.19 -2.54 14.37
C TRP A 191 3.24 -1.39 14.02
N VAL A 192 3.76 -0.40 13.30
CA VAL A 192 2.98 0.71 12.75
C VAL A 192 3.06 0.70 11.23
N ASP A 193 2.00 1.14 10.56
CA ASP A 193 1.99 1.33 9.12
C ASP A 193 3.02 2.42 8.75
N GLY A 194 3.99 2.03 7.92
CA GLY A 194 5.09 2.85 7.43
C GLY A 194 4.87 3.44 6.05
N THR A 195 3.69 3.27 5.44
CA THR A 195 3.42 3.71 4.06
C THR A 195 3.64 5.21 3.88
N GLN A 196 3.22 6.03 4.85
CA GLN A 196 3.50 7.48 4.82
C GLN A 196 5.00 7.77 4.90
N ALA A 197 5.75 7.05 5.74
CA ALA A 197 7.20 7.22 5.82
C ALA A 197 7.91 6.79 4.53
N ALA A 198 7.38 5.79 3.82
CA ALA A 198 7.88 5.36 2.51
C ALA A 198 7.69 6.48 1.46
N ASP A 199 6.50 7.08 1.39
CA ASP A 199 6.22 8.23 0.52
C ASP A 199 7.13 9.41 0.82
N GLU A 200 7.26 9.79 2.10
CA GLU A 200 8.14 10.88 2.53
C GLU A 200 9.61 10.63 2.18
N ASN A 201 10.08 9.38 2.31
CA ASN A 201 11.44 9.00 1.94
C ASN A 201 11.65 9.09 0.42
N CYS A 202 10.70 8.61 -0.38
CA CYS A 202 10.75 8.76 -1.83
C CYS A 202 10.77 10.25 -2.24
N GLN A 203 9.95 11.08 -1.60
CA GLN A 203 9.93 12.53 -1.84
C GLN A 203 11.23 13.21 -1.45
N PHE A 204 11.87 12.77 -0.36
CA PHE A 204 13.18 13.25 0.03
C PHE A 204 14.26 12.95 -1.02
N ASP A 205 14.16 11.78 -1.67
CA ASP A 205 15.07 11.36 -2.76
C ASP A 205 14.71 11.98 -4.13
N GLY A 206 13.68 12.83 -4.19
CA GLY A 206 13.27 13.56 -5.39
C GLY A 206 12.29 12.81 -6.30
N TRP A 207 11.65 11.77 -5.78
CA TRP A 207 10.50 11.09 -6.40
C TRP A 207 9.19 11.72 -5.93
N ASP A 208 8.06 11.37 -6.54
CA ASP A 208 6.78 11.96 -6.14
C ASP A 208 6.07 11.14 -5.05
N TRP A 209 6.25 9.82 -5.06
CA TRP A 209 5.54 8.88 -4.18
C TRP A 209 6.18 7.48 -4.19
N ALA A 210 5.69 6.56 -3.34
CA ALA A 210 6.06 5.16 -3.28
C ALA A 210 4.99 4.25 -3.92
N TYR A 211 5.42 3.25 -4.68
CA TYR A 211 4.56 2.16 -5.14
C TYR A 211 4.23 1.19 -4.01
N GLY A 212 5.24 0.93 -3.16
CA GLY A 212 5.21 -0.11 -2.14
C GLY A 212 6.65 -0.50 -1.75
N CYS A 213 6.80 -1.66 -1.13
CA CYS A 213 8.07 -2.23 -0.73
C CYS A 213 8.27 -3.66 -1.27
N TYR A 214 9.50 -4.18 -1.17
CA TYR A 214 9.80 -5.59 -1.37
C TYR A 214 10.99 -6.03 -0.52
N ASP A 215 11.08 -7.33 -0.25
CA ASP A 215 12.23 -7.92 0.44
C ASP A 215 13.38 -8.19 -0.56
N ASN A 216 14.47 -7.43 -0.45
CA ASN A 216 15.70 -7.70 -1.19
C ASN A 216 16.54 -8.75 -0.44
N ALA A 217 16.37 -10.02 -0.80
CA ALA A 217 17.07 -11.15 -0.19
C ALA A 217 18.60 -11.08 -0.35
N GLN A 218 19.10 -10.44 -1.40
CA GLN A 218 20.53 -10.30 -1.69
C GLN A 218 21.19 -9.28 -0.77
N ALA A 219 20.50 -8.17 -0.51
CA ALA A 219 20.95 -7.13 0.42
C ALA A 219 20.49 -7.37 1.87
N ASN A 220 19.62 -8.37 2.10
CA ASN A 220 18.99 -8.67 3.38
C ASN A 220 18.35 -7.41 3.99
N GLN A 221 17.60 -6.67 3.17
CA GLN A 221 16.94 -5.43 3.54
C GLN A 221 15.58 -5.30 2.84
N VAL A 222 14.68 -4.54 3.44
CA VAL A 222 13.45 -4.08 2.77
C VAL A 222 13.79 -2.87 1.91
N GLU A 223 13.34 -2.87 0.66
CA GLU A 223 13.47 -1.75 -0.25
C GLU A 223 12.11 -1.16 -0.59
N VAL A 224 12.05 0.17 -0.66
CA VAL A 224 10.87 0.91 -1.13
C VAL A 224 11.05 1.21 -2.61
N VAL A 225 10.02 0.94 -3.41
CA VAL A 225 10.01 1.27 -4.84
C VAL A 225 9.37 2.63 -5.01
N CYS A 226 10.15 3.61 -5.42
CA CYS A 226 9.68 4.97 -5.66
C CYS A 226 9.21 5.18 -7.10
N GLY A 227 8.20 6.05 -7.27
CA GLY A 227 7.62 6.45 -8.54
C GLY A 227 7.62 7.96 -8.73
N ALA A 228 7.62 8.37 -9.99
CA ALA A 228 7.44 9.76 -10.40
C ALA A 228 6.18 9.86 -11.27
N GLY A 229 5.60 11.05 -11.31
CA GLY A 229 4.42 11.36 -12.11
C GLY A 229 3.13 11.44 -11.30
N PRO A 230 1.97 11.44 -11.96
CA PRO A 230 0.70 11.80 -11.34
C PRO A 230 0.17 10.76 -10.33
N GLY A 231 0.66 9.51 -10.39
CA GLY A 231 0.23 8.44 -9.49
C GLY A 231 -1.24 8.04 -9.65
N THR A 232 -1.93 8.56 -10.67
CA THR A 232 -3.34 8.25 -10.94
C THR A 232 -3.51 6.77 -11.28
N PRO A 233 -4.56 6.10 -10.80
CA PRO A 233 -4.74 4.68 -11.07
C PRO A 233 -4.84 4.36 -12.57
N CYS A 234 -4.22 3.26 -13.00
CA CYS A 234 -4.20 2.77 -14.38
C CYS A 234 -4.11 1.23 -14.43
N ASN A 235 -4.19 0.65 -15.62
CA ASN A 235 -4.01 -0.79 -15.83
C ASN A 235 -2.72 -1.08 -16.60
N ASP A 236 -2.03 -2.17 -16.29
CA ASP A 236 -0.78 -2.55 -16.96
C ASP A 236 -0.93 -2.79 -18.48
N GLY A 237 -2.16 -2.96 -18.98
CA GLY A 237 -2.47 -3.05 -20.40
C GLY A 237 -2.66 -1.71 -21.11
N ASP A 238 -2.65 -0.60 -20.36
CA ASP A 238 -2.78 0.74 -20.93
C ASP A 238 -1.49 1.10 -21.68
N ALA A 239 -1.65 1.56 -22.93
CA ALA A 239 -0.51 1.95 -23.76
C ALA A 239 0.20 3.17 -23.14
N SER A 240 1.53 3.17 -23.19
CA SER A 240 2.31 4.38 -22.88
C SER A 240 2.05 5.45 -23.94
N PHE A 241 2.10 6.72 -23.52
CA PHE A 241 1.88 7.87 -24.39
C PHE A 241 2.82 9.03 -24.04
N CYS A 242 3.13 9.87 -25.02
CA CYS A 242 3.89 11.09 -24.84
C CYS A 242 3.00 12.17 -24.23
N MET A 243 3.39 12.68 -23.07
CA MET A 243 2.75 13.87 -22.50
C MET A 243 3.25 15.14 -23.17
N ASP A 244 4.54 15.18 -23.43
CA ASP A 244 5.19 16.22 -24.21
C ASP A 244 6.42 15.65 -24.95
N ALA A 245 7.31 16.52 -25.39
CA ALA A 245 8.50 16.11 -26.13
C ALA A 245 9.54 15.39 -25.26
N ASP A 246 9.47 15.45 -23.94
CA ASP A 246 10.43 14.84 -23.02
C ASP A 246 9.80 13.76 -22.11
N GLN A 247 8.51 13.84 -21.81
CA GLN A 247 7.86 12.98 -20.83
C GLN A 247 7.03 11.86 -21.45
N ILE A 248 7.30 10.62 -21.04
CA ILE A 248 6.42 9.46 -21.28
C ILE A 248 5.60 9.21 -20.02
N HIS A 249 4.29 9.06 -20.20
CA HIS A 249 3.42 8.46 -19.20
C HIS A 249 3.18 6.99 -19.53
N TYR A 250 3.31 6.13 -18.52
CA TYR A 250 3.11 4.69 -18.65
C TYR A 250 2.52 4.12 -17.36
N CYS A 251 1.76 3.02 -17.48
CA CYS A 251 1.25 2.35 -16.30
C CYS A 251 2.31 1.43 -15.69
N ARG A 252 2.51 1.53 -14.38
CA ARG A 252 3.38 0.64 -13.64
C ARG A 252 2.75 0.34 -12.29
N TYR A 253 2.63 -0.93 -11.93
CA TYR A 253 2.10 -1.34 -10.61
C TYR A 253 0.76 -0.64 -10.30
N GLY A 254 -0.14 -0.57 -11.30
CA GLY A 254 -1.44 0.07 -11.18
C GLY A 254 -1.46 1.60 -11.03
N LYS A 255 -0.31 2.29 -11.13
CA LYS A 255 -0.20 3.74 -11.02
C LYS A 255 0.45 4.37 -12.26
N LEU A 256 -0.11 5.48 -12.73
CA LEU A 256 0.39 6.21 -13.88
C LEU A 256 1.69 6.92 -13.49
N SER A 257 2.73 6.54 -14.20
CA SER A 257 4.11 6.85 -13.88
C SER A 257 4.74 7.64 -15.00
N GLU A 258 5.75 8.43 -14.68
CA GLU A 258 6.42 9.31 -15.61
C GLU A 258 7.91 8.98 -15.72
N VAL A 259 8.44 9.13 -16.94
CA VAL A 259 9.88 9.11 -17.19
C VAL A 259 10.25 10.24 -18.14
N SER A 260 11.37 10.93 -17.85
CA SER A 260 11.99 11.90 -18.76
C SER A 260 12.93 11.20 -19.73
N CYS A 261 12.71 11.41 -21.03
CA CYS A 261 13.51 10.84 -22.09
C CYS A 261 14.91 11.47 -22.13
N LEU A 262 15.04 12.77 -21.88
CA LEU A 262 16.31 13.43 -21.74
C LEU A 262 17.13 12.82 -20.61
N LYS A 263 16.54 12.64 -19.43
CA LYS A 263 17.22 12.01 -18.29
C LYS A 263 17.57 10.56 -18.60
N THR A 264 16.66 9.80 -19.20
CA THR A 264 16.90 8.41 -19.59
C THR A 264 18.06 8.30 -20.57
N CYS A 265 18.06 9.09 -21.62
CA CYS A 265 19.09 9.08 -22.65
C CYS A 265 20.46 9.60 -22.14
N GLN A 266 20.48 10.61 -21.27
CA GLN A 266 21.74 11.22 -20.77
C GLN A 266 22.36 10.50 -19.57
N GLU A 267 21.55 9.94 -18.67
CA GLU A 267 22.03 9.40 -17.39
C GLU A 267 21.98 7.87 -17.32
N VAL A 268 20.95 7.26 -17.89
CA VAL A 268 20.76 5.79 -17.87
C VAL A 268 21.42 5.14 -19.08
N GLY A 269 21.21 5.73 -20.26
CA GLY A 269 21.66 5.21 -21.53
C GLY A 269 20.78 4.08 -22.08
N ASP A 270 21.17 3.55 -23.24
CA ASP A 270 20.53 2.40 -23.86
C ASP A 270 20.90 1.06 -23.19
N GLU A 271 20.47 -0.06 -23.76
CA GLU A 271 20.80 -1.42 -23.28
C GLU A 271 22.30 -1.72 -23.21
N ASN A 272 23.14 -0.96 -23.94
CA ASN A 272 24.59 -1.06 -23.92
C ASN A 272 25.24 -0.01 -23.01
N LEU A 273 24.43 0.72 -22.22
CA LEU A 273 24.83 1.81 -21.33
C LEU A 273 25.46 2.99 -22.10
N VAL A 274 25.10 3.16 -23.37
CA VAL A 274 25.51 4.32 -24.17
C VAL A 274 24.59 5.48 -23.84
N THR A 275 25.16 6.58 -23.38
CA THR A 275 24.46 7.84 -23.11
C THR A 275 24.49 8.75 -24.33
N TYR A 276 23.44 9.55 -24.50
CA TYR A 276 23.23 10.41 -25.66
C TYR A 276 23.04 11.86 -25.24
N ASP A 277 23.33 12.80 -26.13
CA ASP A 277 23.17 14.24 -25.85
C ASP A 277 21.70 14.68 -25.76
N TYR A 278 20.81 14.00 -26.48
CA TYR A 278 19.39 14.32 -26.55
C TYR A 278 18.52 13.08 -26.30
N GLY A 279 17.33 13.33 -25.76
CA GLY A 279 16.25 12.36 -25.65
C GLY A 279 14.92 13.04 -25.90
N GLU A 280 14.09 12.46 -26.76
CA GLU A 280 12.73 12.93 -27.00
C GLU A 280 11.73 11.78 -26.97
N CYS A 281 10.51 12.09 -26.54
CA CYS A 281 9.40 11.16 -26.60
C CYS A 281 8.89 11.02 -28.03
N GLN A 282 8.81 9.78 -28.51
CA GLN A 282 8.16 9.45 -29.77
C GLN A 282 7.14 8.33 -29.57
N GLU A 283 6.12 8.31 -30.43
CA GLU A 283 5.07 7.28 -30.42
C GLU A 283 5.09 6.49 -31.74
N ASP A 284 4.90 5.18 -31.63
CA ASP A 284 4.64 4.31 -32.77
C ASP A 284 3.40 3.42 -32.52
N MET A 285 3.24 2.36 -33.32
CA MET A 285 2.10 1.43 -33.16
C MET A 285 2.18 0.57 -31.89
N SER A 286 3.31 0.56 -31.19
CA SER A 286 3.57 -0.22 -29.97
C SER A 286 3.50 0.60 -28.68
N GLY A 287 3.54 1.93 -28.77
CA GLY A 287 3.40 2.85 -27.64
C GLY A 287 4.37 4.02 -27.73
N ALA A 288 4.50 4.77 -26.62
CA ALA A 288 5.53 5.79 -26.47
C ALA A 288 6.87 5.20 -26.01
N PHE A 289 7.97 5.70 -26.58
CA PHE A 289 9.34 5.32 -26.26
C PHE A 289 10.28 6.54 -26.35
N CYS A 290 11.46 6.44 -25.73
CA CYS A 290 12.46 7.50 -25.79
C CYS A 290 13.39 7.30 -26.99
N ALA A 291 13.36 8.25 -27.91
CA ALA A 291 14.32 8.35 -29.00
C ALA A 291 15.55 9.12 -28.53
N CYS A 292 16.67 8.41 -28.37
CA CYS A 292 17.95 9.00 -27.99
C CYS A 292 18.83 9.27 -29.22
N CYS A 293 19.55 10.38 -29.24
CA CYS A 293 20.46 10.72 -30.34
C CYS A 293 21.57 11.69 -29.92
N ASP A 294 22.69 11.65 -30.63
CA ASP A 294 23.86 12.52 -30.37
C ASP A 294 23.79 13.82 -31.18
N GLU A 295 24.50 14.85 -30.70
CA GLU A 295 24.59 16.10 -31.43
C GLU A 295 25.23 15.87 -32.82
N GLY A 296 24.47 16.23 -33.86
CA GLY A 296 24.91 16.12 -35.25
C GLY A 296 24.39 14.89 -35.99
N ASP A 297 23.64 14.02 -35.31
CA ASP A 297 23.00 12.88 -35.96
C ASP A 297 21.81 13.31 -36.84
N PRO A 298 21.64 12.71 -38.03
CA PRO A 298 20.50 12.99 -38.89
C PRO A 298 19.16 12.68 -38.20
N GLY A 299 18.31 13.70 -38.04
CA GLY A 299 17.00 13.55 -37.39
C GLY A 299 16.99 13.91 -35.91
N CYS A 300 18.15 14.18 -35.31
CA CYS A 300 18.23 14.66 -33.93
C CYS A 300 17.86 16.16 -33.86
N PRO A 301 17.11 16.63 -32.84
CA PRO A 301 16.82 18.04 -32.67
C PRO A 301 18.13 18.83 -32.58
N ALA A 302 18.45 19.62 -33.61
CA ALA A 302 19.60 20.52 -33.55
C ALA A 302 19.33 21.53 -32.43
N GLY A 303 20.09 21.42 -31.34
CA GLY A 303 19.85 22.10 -30.06
C GLY A 303 19.17 23.48 -30.18
N GLY A 304 17.98 23.58 -29.60
CA GLY A 304 17.32 24.86 -29.31
C GLY A 304 16.76 25.61 -30.52
N GLY A 305 15.70 25.11 -31.12
CA GLY A 305 14.91 25.89 -32.06
C GLY A 305 13.56 25.28 -32.35
N THR A 306 12.51 25.86 -31.77
CA THR A 306 11.12 25.69 -32.20
C THR A 306 11.03 25.76 -33.73
N GLY A 307 10.94 24.60 -34.37
CA GLY A 307 10.87 24.45 -35.81
C GLY A 307 9.82 23.43 -36.16
N GLY A 308 8.55 23.84 -36.10
CA GLY A 308 7.44 23.03 -36.59
C GLY A 308 7.70 22.60 -38.03
N SER A 309 7.82 21.29 -38.24
CA SER A 309 7.78 20.70 -39.57
C SER A 309 6.36 20.23 -39.85
N THR A 310 5.57 21.13 -40.42
CA THR A 310 4.45 20.74 -41.26
C THR A 310 4.97 20.02 -42.51
N GLY A 311 4.51 18.79 -42.72
CA GLY A 311 4.17 18.30 -44.06
C GLY A 311 5.08 17.23 -44.67
N GLY A 312 4.47 16.07 -44.87
CA GLY A 312 4.85 15.02 -45.81
C GLY A 312 3.72 14.03 -45.97
#